data_AF-A0A517E1A6-F1
#
_entry.id   AF-A0A517E1A6-F1
#
_cell.length_a   1.000
_cell.length_b   1.000
_cell.length_c   1.000
_cell.angle_alpha   90.00
_cell.angle_beta   90.00
_cell.angle_gamma   90.00
#
_symmetry.space_group_name_H-M   'P 1'
#
loop_
_entity.id
_entity.type
_entity.pdbx_description
1 polymer ?
#
loop_
_entity_poly.entity_id
_entity_poly.type
_entity_poly.pdbx_seq_one_letter_code
_entity_poly.pdbx_strand_id
1 'polypeptide(L)'
;MLLRIGDKIVNRQKIHQTIDRILDLRCDGLSQQEVAGRLGVDRTFVSRLETIGEIRKGGRVALIGFPLQNCQEIYAVARQEGIDFCLVLSEQERWDFVQTKSGVELFNTIMEIVGNVRKYDIVIIIGSNMRIKLIETILDKVVIGVQIGESPIAEDKYVNPEDIRALIKQLRF
;
A
#
# COMPACT_ATOMS: atom_id res chain seq x y z
N MET A 1 39.12 11.74 12.57
CA MET A 1 39.96 10.74 13.26
C MET A 1 40.42 9.69 12.25
N LEU A 2 41.71 9.37 12.23
CA LEU A 2 42.25 8.29 11.40
C LEU A 2 42.10 6.95 12.13
N LEU A 3 41.81 5.89 11.38
CA LEU A 3 41.70 4.52 11.86
C LEU A 3 42.75 3.68 11.14
N ARG A 4 43.38 2.74 11.85
CA ARG A 4 44.26 1.75 11.23
C ARG A 4 43.51 0.44 11.08
N ILE A 5 43.41 -0.06 9.85
CA ILE A 5 42.70 -1.30 9.52
C ILE A 5 43.65 -2.13 8.67
N GLY A 6 44.29 -3.13 9.29
CA GLY A 6 45.41 -3.85 8.70
C GLY A 6 46.51 -2.89 8.26
N ASP A 7 46.89 -2.98 6.99
CA ASP A 7 47.92 -2.11 6.39
C ASP A 7 47.39 -0.74 5.93
N LYS A 8 46.07 -0.48 6.06
CA LYS A 8 45.44 0.77 5.59
C LYS A 8 45.28 1.79 6.71
N ILE A 9 45.50 3.05 6.38
CA ILE A 9 45.09 4.21 7.18
C ILE A 9 43.81 4.79 6.57
N VAL A 10 42.72 4.79 7.33
CA VAL A 10 41.38 5.15 6.88
C VAL A 10 40.92 6.42 7.59
N ASN A 11 40.44 7.41 6.84
CA ASN A 11 39.87 8.62 7.41
C ASN A 11 38.36 8.44 7.68
N ARG A 12 37.99 8.24 8.95
CA ARG A 12 36.59 8.04 9.36
C ARG A 12 35.70 9.22 9.01
N GLN A 13 36.21 10.45 9.11
CA GLN A 13 35.42 11.65 8.82
C GLN A 13 35.08 11.74 7.33
N LYS A 14 36.03 11.39 6.46
CA LYS A 14 35.80 11.35 5.01
C LYS A 14 34.73 10.30 4.63
N ILE A 15 34.70 9.16 5.32
CA ILE A 15 33.66 8.14 5.13
C ILE A 15 32.28 8.72 5.44
N HIS A 16 32.10 9.30 6.63
CA HIS A 16 30.82 9.91 7.03
C HIS A 16 30.37 10.99 6.06
N GLN A 17 31.27 11.93 5.70
CA GLN A 17 30.97 12.96 4.70
C GLN A 17 30.59 12.39 3.32
N THR A 18 31.13 11.23 2.95
CA THR A 18 30.78 10.57 1.69
C THR A 18 29.42 9.88 1.79
N ILE A 19 29.11 9.24 2.92
CA ILE A 19 27.80 8.66 3.22
C ILE A 19 26.72 9.74 3.19
N ASP A 20 26.95 10.85 3.89
CA ASP A 20 26.03 11.99 3.91
C ASP A 20 25.78 12.49 2.49
N ARG A 21 26.85 12.70 1.70
CA ARG A 21 26.72 13.09 0.29
C ARG A 21 26.01 12.07 -0.60
N ILE A 22 26.16 10.76 -0.34
CA ILE A 22 25.43 9.73 -1.08
C ILE A 22 23.94 9.87 -0.79
N LEU A 23 23.56 10.00 0.48
CA LEU A 23 22.16 10.16 0.89
C LEU A 23 21.59 11.47 0.35
N ASP A 24 22.33 12.59 0.46
CA ASP A 24 21.94 13.90 -0.07
C ASP A 24 21.65 13.81 -1.57
N LEU A 25 22.56 13.23 -2.36
CA LEU A 25 22.36 13.09 -3.82
C LEU A 25 21.24 12.11 -4.19
N ARG A 26 21.00 11.08 -3.38
CA ARG A 26 19.87 10.15 -3.56
C ARG A 26 18.55 10.82 -3.21
N CYS A 27 18.53 11.66 -2.18
CA CYS A 27 17.42 12.55 -1.85
C CYS A 27 17.18 13.59 -2.96
N ASP A 28 18.24 14.07 -3.63
CA ASP A 28 18.16 14.95 -4.81
C ASP A 28 17.65 14.22 -6.08
N GLY A 29 17.29 12.94 -5.98
CA GLY A 29 16.60 12.18 -7.02
C GLY A 29 17.51 11.51 -8.05
N LEU A 30 18.84 11.63 -7.92
CA LEU A 30 19.77 10.93 -8.79
C LEU A 30 19.62 9.43 -8.59
N SER A 31 19.65 8.65 -9.66
CA SER A 31 19.67 7.19 -9.54
C SER A 31 20.91 6.70 -8.80
N GLN A 32 20.82 5.51 -8.20
CA GLN A 32 21.96 4.86 -7.54
C GLN A 32 23.19 4.77 -8.46
N GLN A 33 22.98 4.65 -9.77
CA GLN A 33 24.04 4.56 -10.78
C GLN A 33 24.74 5.90 -11.01
N GLU A 34 23.99 7.00 -11.03
CA GLU A 34 24.54 8.35 -11.21
C GLU A 34 25.30 8.81 -9.98
N VAL A 35 24.78 8.53 -8.79
CA VAL A 35 25.47 8.85 -7.52
C VAL A 35 26.79 8.09 -7.41
N ALA A 36 26.75 6.78 -7.73
CA ALA A 36 27.94 5.94 -7.78
C ALA A 36 29.00 6.51 -8.74
N GLY A 37 28.59 6.87 -9.95
CA GLY A 37 29.48 7.49 -10.94
C GLY A 37 30.09 8.81 -10.47
N ARG A 38 29.31 9.71 -9.85
CA ARG A 38 29.79 11.03 -9.40
C ARG A 38 30.75 10.95 -8.22
N LEU A 39 30.51 10.03 -7.29
CA LEU A 39 31.30 9.91 -6.06
C LEU A 39 32.40 8.85 -6.14
N GLY A 40 32.52 8.15 -7.28
CA GLY A 40 33.54 7.13 -7.49
C GLY A 40 33.38 5.93 -6.55
N VAL A 41 32.13 5.57 -6.25
CA VAL A 41 31.76 4.41 -5.43
C VAL A 41 30.94 3.43 -6.28
N ASP A 42 30.77 2.20 -5.82
CA ASP A 42 29.94 1.24 -6.53
C ASP A 42 28.44 1.53 -6.35
N ARG A 43 27.64 1.33 -7.40
CA ARG A 43 26.16 1.41 -7.32
C ARG A 43 25.59 0.50 -6.23
N THR A 44 26.17 -0.70 -6.09
CA THR A 44 25.77 -1.67 -5.07
C THR A 44 26.05 -1.17 -3.65
N PHE A 45 27.09 -0.35 -3.45
CA PHE A 45 27.36 0.30 -2.18
C PHE A 45 26.29 1.33 -1.82
N VAL A 46 25.90 2.19 -2.77
CA VAL A 46 24.80 3.16 -2.60
C VAL A 46 23.50 2.44 -2.22
N SER A 47 23.15 1.37 -2.94
CA SER A 47 21.95 0.57 -2.63
C SER A 47 21.99 -0.04 -1.23
N ARG A 48 23.14 -0.62 -0.83
CA ARG A 48 23.27 -1.26 0.49
C ARG A 48 23.23 -0.24 1.62
N LEU A 49 23.76 0.96 1.39
CA LEU A 49 23.69 2.06 2.35
C LEU A 49 22.25 2.49 2.62
N GLU A 50 21.43 2.65 1.57
CA GLU A 50 19.99 2.95 1.73
C GLU A 50 19.28 1.83 2.51
N THR A 51 19.57 0.56 2.19
CA THR A 51 19.00 -0.60 2.89
C THR A 51 19.39 -0.65 4.37
N ILE A 52 20.60 -0.20 4.74
CA ILE A 52 21.04 -0.17 6.14
C ILE A 52 20.19 0.81 6.97
N GLY A 53 19.70 1.89 6.36
CA GLY A 53 18.85 2.90 7.01
C GLY A 53 17.35 2.73 6.75
N GLU A 54 16.92 1.65 6.09
CA GLU A 54 15.52 1.45 5.69
C GLU A 54 14.64 1.09 6.90
N ILE A 55 13.69 1.97 7.25
CA ILE A 55 12.73 1.73 8.36
C ILE A 55 11.43 1.10 7.84
N ARG A 56 11.03 1.37 6.58
CA ARG A 56 9.89 0.71 5.94
C ARG A 56 10.02 0.74 4.41
N LYS A 57 9.67 -0.38 3.78
CA LYS A 57 9.50 -0.54 2.33
C LYS A 57 8.02 -0.88 2.02
N GLY A 58 7.40 -0.22 1.04
CA GLY A 58 6.01 -0.47 0.61
C GLY A 58 4.92 0.34 1.35
N GLY A 59 3.87 0.72 0.60
CA GLY A 59 2.75 1.53 1.09
C GLY A 59 1.70 0.75 1.89
N ARG A 60 0.87 1.45 2.67
CA ARG A 60 -0.29 0.88 3.38
C ARG A 60 -1.37 0.49 2.38
N VAL A 61 -1.93 -0.71 2.50
CA VAL A 61 -2.94 -1.23 1.57
C VAL A 61 -4.28 -1.40 2.27
N ALA A 62 -5.35 -0.90 1.66
CA ALA A 62 -6.74 -1.13 2.07
C ALA A 62 -7.48 -2.00 1.05
N LEU A 63 -8.38 -2.87 1.52
CA LEU A 63 -9.28 -3.68 0.71
C LEU A 63 -10.73 -3.37 1.10
N ILE A 64 -11.55 -3.02 0.12
CA ILE A 64 -12.98 -2.76 0.30
C ILE A 64 -13.75 -3.63 -0.69
N GLY A 65 -14.81 -4.32 -0.26
CA GLY A 65 -15.57 -5.17 -1.19
C GLY A 65 -17.02 -5.45 -0.79
N PHE A 66 -17.95 -5.29 -1.71
CA PHE A 66 -19.36 -5.66 -1.52
C PHE A 66 -20.14 -5.68 -2.86
N PRO A 67 -21.17 -6.52 -3.03
CA PRO A 67 -21.61 -7.60 -2.12
C PRO A 67 -20.86 -8.92 -2.37
N LEU A 68 -20.40 -9.58 -1.30
CA LEU A 68 -19.55 -10.78 -1.37
C LEU A 68 -20.14 -11.98 -0.65
N GLN A 69 -20.16 -13.13 -1.33
CA GLN A 69 -20.67 -14.39 -0.76
C GLN A 69 -19.70 -14.99 0.26
N ASN A 70 -18.39 -14.89 0.01
CA ASN A 70 -17.34 -15.52 0.82
C ASN A 70 -16.48 -14.50 1.58
N CYS A 71 -17.13 -13.55 2.26
CA CYS A 71 -16.45 -12.49 3.03
C CYS A 71 -15.36 -13.01 3.97
N GLN A 72 -15.61 -14.12 4.67
CA GLN A 72 -14.65 -14.70 5.61
C GLN A 72 -13.37 -15.18 4.92
N GLU A 73 -13.48 -15.78 3.73
CA GLU A 73 -12.33 -16.25 2.95
C GLU A 73 -11.48 -15.04 2.47
N ILE A 74 -12.15 -14.01 1.94
CA ILE A 74 -11.47 -12.78 1.49
C ILE A 74 -10.79 -12.06 2.65
N TYR A 75 -11.45 -11.96 3.81
CA TYR A 75 -10.87 -11.38 5.00
C TYR A 75 -9.64 -12.16 5.48
N ALA A 76 -9.69 -13.50 5.46
CA ALA A 76 -8.56 -14.33 5.82
C ALA A 76 -7.36 -14.12 4.88
N VAL A 77 -7.58 -14.05 3.57
CA VAL A 77 -6.52 -13.75 2.59
C VAL A 77 -5.94 -12.36 2.79
N ALA A 78 -6.78 -11.33 2.96
CA ALA A 78 -6.33 -9.96 3.20
C ALA A 78 -5.42 -9.88 4.43
N ARG A 79 -5.82 -10.52 5.54
CA ARG A 79 -5.03 -10.56 6.77
C ARG A 79 -3.72 -11.31 6.60
N GLN A 80 -3.73 -12.47 5.92
CA GLN A 80 -2.53 -13.25 5.64
C GLN A 80 -1.53 -12.49 4.76
N GLU A 81 -2.02 -11.69 3.82
CA GLU A 81 -1.21 -10.90 2.90
C GLU A 81 -0.89 -9.47 3.40
N GLY A 82 -1.14 -9.19 4.68
CA GLY A 82 -0.68 -7.96 5.33
C GLY A 82 -1.41 -6.70 4.87
N ILE A 83 -2.68 -6.84 4.44
CA ILE A 83 -3.57 -5.70 4.21
C ILE A 83 -3.81 -4.99 5.55
N ASP A 84 -3.54 -3.69 5.59
CA ASP A 84 -3.62 -2.87 6.79
C ASP A 84 -5.07 -2.49 7.17
N PHE A 85 -6.02 -2.60 6.24
CA PHE A 85 -7.46 -2.39 6.48
C PHE A 85 -8.32 -3.20 5.52
N CYS A 86 -9.30 -3.94 6.04
CA CYS A 86 -10.21 -4.75 5.24
C CYS A 86 -11.66 -4.50 5.67
N LEU A 87 -12.50 -4.07 4.72
CA LEU A 87 -13.95 -3.93 4.88
C LEU A 87 -14.64 -4.69 3.75
N VAL A 88 -15.11 -5.89 4.04
CA VAL A 88 -15.87 -6.72 3.11
C VAL A 88 -17.24 -7.04 3.69
N LEU A 89 -18.28 -6.95 2.89
CA LEU A 89 -19.66 -7.17 3.32
C LEU A 89 -20.43 -7.99 2.28
N SER A 90 -21.25 -8.90 2.77
CA SER A 90 -22.38 -9.48 2.02
C SER A 90 -23.49 -8.44 1.86
N GLU A 91 -24.47 -8.74 1.00
CA GLU A 91 -25.65 -7.92 0.81
C GLU A 91 -26.46 -7.80 2.10
N GLN A 92 -26.59 -8.89 2.86
CA GLN A 92 -27.27 -8.87 4.16
C GLN A 92 -26.56 -7.94 5.16
N GLU A 93 -25.24 -8.10 5.34
CA GLU A 93 -24.46 -7.26 6.25
C GLU A 93 -24.48 -5.79 5.82
N ARG A 94 -24.52 -5.52 4.51
CA ARG A 94 -24.68 -4.16 3.95
C ARG A 94 -26.02 -3.56 4.35
N TRP A 95 -27.12 -4.33 4.27
CA TRP A 95 -28.43 -3.86 4.70
C TRP A 95 -28.49 -3.65 6.22
N ASP A 96 -27.96 -4.58 6.99
CA ASP A 96 -27.88 -4.45 8.46
C ASP A 96 -27.09 -3.20 8.86
N PHE A 97 -25.98 -2.91 8.16
CA PHE A 97 -25.18 -1.71 8.39
C PHE A 97 -25.96 -0.41 8.17
N VAL A 98 -26.88 -0.39 7.19
CA VAL A 98 -27.70 0.79 6.83
C VAL A 98 -28.94 0.90 7.72
N GLN A 99 -29.65 -0.19 7.97
CA GLN A 99 -30.93 -0.18 8.68
C GLN A 99 -30.80 0.07 10.19
N THR A 100 -29.64 -0.23 10.76
CA THR A 100 -29.37 -0.06 12.20
C THR A 100 -29.01 1.37 12.61
N LYS A 101 -28.89 2.30 11.65
CA LYS A 101 -28.42 3.68 11.90
C LYS A 101 -29.45 4.71 11.46
N SER A 102 -29.54 5.80 12.20
CA SER A 102 -30.20 7.01 11.69
C SER A 102 -29.43 7.59 10.49
N GLY A 103 -30.09 8.42 9.68
CA GLY A 103 -29.45 9.02 8.51
C GLY A 103 -28.20 9.85 8.84
N VAL A 104 -28.21 10.57 9.97
CA VAL A 104 -27.06 11.36 10.44
C VAL A 104 -25.92 10.46 10.91
N GLU A 105 -26.21 9.40 11.65
CA GLU A 105 -25.20 8.43 12.08
C GLU A 105 -24.57 7.72 10.90
N LEU A 106 -25.37 7.26 9.93
CA LEU A 106 -24.87 6.62 8.72
C LEU A 106 -23.93 7.53 7.94
N PHE A 107 -24.31 8.80 7.75
CA PHE A 107 -23.47 9.79 7.09
C PHE A 107 -22.14 9.96 7.80
N ASN A 108 -22.15 10.14 9.13
CA ASN A 108 -20.95 10.29 9.93
C ASN A 108 -20.03 9.06 9.85
N THR A 109 -20.60 7.85 9.93
CA THR A 109 -19.82 6.60 9.80
C THR A 109 -19.18 6.49 8.42
N ILE A 110 -19.90 6.83 7.34
CA ILE A 110 -19.33 6.79 5.98
C ILE A 110 -18.18 7.80 5.85
N MET A 111 -18.34 9.02 6.37
CA MET A 111 -17.28 10.03 6.34
C MET A 111 -16.04 9.57 7.12
N GLU A 112 -16.21 8.92 8.26
CA GLU A 112 -15.12 8.35 9.04
C GLU A 112 -14.38 7.23 8.28
N ILE A 113 -15.13 6.31 7.65
CA ILE A 113 -14.55 5.23 6.82
C ILE A 113 -13.76 5.83 5.66
N VAL A 114 -14.34 6.79 4.92
CA VAL A 114 -13.67 7.47 3.80
C VAL A 114 -12.39 8.17 4.28
N GLY A 115 -12.47 8.91 5.39
CA GLY A 115 -11.33 9.57 6.00
C GLY A 115 -10.22 8.61 6.43
N ASN A 116 -10.58 7.41 6.90
CA ASN A 116 -9.62 6.38 7.24
C ASN A 116 -8.96 5.76 6.00
N VAL A 117 -9.77 5.30 5.03
CA VAL A 117 -9.31 4.66 3.79
C VAL A 117 -8.40 5.58 2.96
N ARG A 118 -8.65 6.90 2.99
CA ARG A 118 -7.78 7.88 2.33
C ARG A 118 -6.34 7.89 2.86
N LYS A 119 -6.06 7.37 4.06
CA LYS A 119 -4.69 7.28 4.65
C LYS A 119 -3.84 6.14 4.08
N TYR A 120 -4.43 5.26 3.28
CA TYR A 120 -3.75 4.11 2.68
C TYR A 120 -3.23 4.49 1.30
N ASP A 121 -2.02 4.04 0.97
CA ASP A 121 -1.32 4.35 -0.28
C ASP A 121 -1.96 3.61 -1.47
N ILE A 122 -2.45 2.39 -1.23
CA ILE A 122 -3.12 1.57 -2.23
C ILE A 122 -4.51 1.15 -1.72
N VAL A 123 -5.53 1.27 -2.56
CA VAL A 123 -6.90 0.83 -2.24
C VAL A 123 -7.39 -0.14 -3.31
N ILE A 124 -7.71 -1.36 -2.91
CA ILE A 124 -8.33 -2.39 -3.75
C ILE A 124 -9.83 -2.35 -3.52
N ILE A 125 -10.62 -2.32 -4.59
CA ILE A 125 -12.07 -2.24 -4.53
C ILE A 125 -12.69 -3.41 -5.30
N ILE A 126 -13.43 -4.24 -4.59
CA ILE A 126 -14.22 -5.32 -5.18
C ILE A 126 -15.68 -4.86 -5.29
N GLY A 127 -16.18 -4.73 -6.50
CA GLY A 127 -17.56 -4.26 -6.70
C GLY A 127 -17.97 -4.22 -8.16
N SER A 128 -19.16 -3.68 -8.43
CA SER A 128 -19.58 -3.43 -9.81
C SER A 128 -18.76 -2.31 -10.47
N ASN A 129 -18.71 -2.31 -11.80
CA ASN A 129 -18.10 -1.25 -12.61
C ASN A 129 -18.44 0.19 -12.15
N MET A 130 -19.72 0.50 -11.92
CA MET A 130 -20.17 1.82 -11.50
C MET A 130 -19.75 2.15 -10.06
N ARG A 131 -19.80 1.16 -9.15
CA ARG A 131 -19.43 1.36 -7.74
C ARG A 131 -17.93 1.59 -7.57
N ILE A 132 -17.10 0.92 -8.34
CA ILE A 132 -15.65 1.15 -8.37
C ILE A 132 -15.37 2.61 -8.76
N LYS A 133 -15.96 3.09 -9.87
CA LYS A 133 -15.81 4.49 -10.33
C LYS A 133 -16.30 5.52 -9.31
N LEU A 134 -17.43 5.23 -8.65
CA LEU A 134 -17.97 6.11 -7.61
C LEU A 134 -17.01 6.22 -6.42
N ILE A 135 -16.47 5.10 -5.93
CA ILE A 135 -15.55 5.12 -4.79
C ILE A 135 -14.21 5.76 -5.19
N GLU A 136 -13.70 5.51 -6.40
CA GLU A 136 -12.53 6.20 -6.94
C GLU A 136 -12.69 7.73 -6.87
N THR A 137 -13.86 8.22 -7.30
CA THR A 137 -14.22 9.65 -7.24
C THR A 137 -14.32 10.15 -5.80
N ILE A 138 -14.94 9.38 -4.89
CA ILE A 138 -15.10 9.75 -3.47
C ILE A 138 -13.76 9.75 -2.73
N LEU A 139 -12.85 8.85 -3.06
CA LEU A 139 -11.53 8.76 -2.43
C LEU A 139 -10.53 9.76 -3.03
N ASP A 140 -10.83 10.31 -4.21
CA ASP A 140 -9.98 11.25 -4.95
C ASP A 140 -8.57 10.67 -5.16
N LYS A 141 -8.50 9.39 -5.53
CA LYS A 141 -7.25 8.67 -5.83
C LYS A 141 -7.52 7.47 -6.74
N VAL A 142 -6.51 7.05 -7.48
CA VAL A 142 -6.56 5.83 -8.32
C VAL A 142 -6.71 4.60 -7.41
N VAL A 143 -7.65 3.74 -7.77
CA VAL A 143 -7.97 2.51 -7.04
C VAL A 143 -7.76 1.30 -7.96
N ILE A 144 -7.53 0.14 -7.35
CA ILE A 144 -7.41 -1.12 -8.08
C ILE A 144 -8.77 -1.81 -8.05
N GLY A 145 -9.50 -1.71 -9.16
CA GLY A 145 -10.83 -2.28 -9.30
C GLY A 145 -10.82 -3.78 -9.63
N VAL A 146 -11.50 -4.58 -8.81
CA VAL A 146 -11.85 -5.98 -9.07
C VAL A 146 -13.34 -6.02 -9.40
N GLN A 147 -13.66 -6.08 -10.68
CA GLN A 147 -15.06 -6.05 -11.14
C GLN A 147 -15.73 -7.41 -10.94
N ILE A 148 -16.85 -7.41 -10.18
CA ILE A 148 -17.65 -8.62 -9.92
C ILE A 148 -19.03 -8.60 -10.61
N GLY A 149 -19.30 -7.59 -11.44
CA GLY A 149 -20.54 -7.47 -12.21
C GLY A 149 -20.84 -6.04 -12.66
N GLU A 150 -22.04 -5.84 -13.20
CA GLU A 150 -22.57 -4.52 -13.55
C GLU A 150 -23.59 -4.05 -12.50
N SER A 151 -23.69 -2.74 -12.29
CA SER A 151 -24.69 -2.18 -11.37
C SER A 151 -26.11 -2.22 -11.98
N PRO A 152 -27.17 -2.48 -11.19
CA PRO A 152 -27.13 -2.82 -9.76
C PRO A 152 -26.81 -4.32 -9.54
N ILE A 153 -25.98 -4.61 -8.54
CA ILE A 153 -25.78 -5.97 -8.03
C ILE A 153 -26.69 -6.12 -6.80
N ALA A 154 -27.67 -7.03 -6.88
CA ALA A 154 -28.61 -7.31 -5.79
C ALA A 154 -28.35 -8.67 -5.11
N GLU A 155 -27.35 -9.41 -5.59
CA GLU A 155 -27.01 -10.75 -5.10
C GLU A 155 -25.53 -10.81 -4.78
N ASP A 156 -25.18 -11.51 -3.71
CA ASP A 156 -23.80 -11.79 -3.35
C ASP A 156 -23.06 -12.49 -4.49
N LYS A 157 -21.82 -12.06 -4.73
CA LYS A 157 -20.93 -12.69 -5.72
C LYS A 157 -19.80 -13.41 -5.02
N TYR A 158 -19.56 -14.65 -5.44
CA TYR A 158 -18.37 -15.38 -5.04
C TYR A 158 -17.13 -14.77 -5.70
N VAL A 159 -16.10 -14.55 -4.90
CA VAL A 159 -14.80 -14.06 -5.39
C VAL A 159 -13.75 -15.08 -5.04
N ASN A 160 -13.01 -15.55 -6.04
CA ASN A 160 -11.94 -16.51 -5.82
C ASN A 160 -10.83 -15.90 -4.93
N PRO A 161 -10.57 -16.45 -3.73
CA PRO A 161 -9.58 -15.89 -2.81
C PRO A 161 -8.15 -15.91 -3.37
N GLU A 162 -7.81 -16.87 -4.24
CA GLU A 162 -6.48 -16.94 -4.84
C GLU A 162 -6.23 -15.82 -5.85
N ASP A 163 -7.26 -15.31 -6.53
CA ASP A 163 -7.13 -14.16 -7.43
C ASP A 163 -6.81 -12.88 -6.64
N ILE A 164 -7.46 -12.71 -5.48
CA ILE A 164 -7.17 -11.61 -4.55
C ILE A 164 -5.77 -11.75 -3.97
N ARG A 165 -5.36 -12.97 -3.59
CA ARG A 165 -4.00 -13.23 -3.11
C ARG A 165 -2.95 -12.88 -4.16
N ALA A 166 -3.16 -13.30 -5.41
CA ALA A 166 -2.25 -13.01 -6.51
C ALA A 166 -2.14 -11.50 -6.75
N LEU A 167 -3.27 -10.79 -6.71
CA LEU A 167 -3.31 -9.33 -6.82
C LEU A 167 -2.48 -8.65 -5.72
N ILE A 168 -2.70 -9.02 -4.44
CA ILE A 168 -1.99 -8.39 -3.32
C ILE A 168 -0.48 -8.64 -3.42
N LYS A 169 -0.07 -9.83 -3.85
CA LYS A 169 1.35 -10.17 -4.03
C LYS A 169 2.04 -9.31 -5.10
N GLN A 170 1.32 -8.87 -6.14
CA GLN A 170 1.88 -7.97 -7.16
C GLN A 170 2.13 -6.54 -6.64
N LEU A 171 1.49 -6.16 -5.53
CA LEU A 171 1.62 -4.83 -4.93
C LEU A 171 2.78 -4.73 -3.94
N ARG A 172 3.37 -5.87 -3.55
CA ARG A 172 4.52 -5.92 -2.63
C ARG A 172 5.80 -5.61 -3.41
N PHE A 173 6.29 -4.36 -3.31
CA PHE A 173 7.53 -3.85 -3.92
C PHE A 173 8.80 -4.19 -3.12
#